data_AF-A0A9P3GQU7-F1
#
_entry.id   AF-A0A9P3GQU7-F1
#
_cell.length_a   1.000
_cell.length_b   1.000
_cell.length_c   1.000
_cell.angle_alpha   90.00
_cell.angle_beta   90.00
_cell.angle_gamma   90.00
#
_symmetry.space_group_name_H-M   'P 1'
#
loop_
_entity.id
_entity.type
_entity.pdbx_description
1 polymer ?
#
loop_
_entity_poly.entity_id
_entity_poly.type
_entity_poly.pdbx_seq_one_letter_code
_entity_poly.pdbx_strand_id
1 'polypeptide(L)'
;MLNAKVEVPRPTTISRDIREIFTIAREAVGKMLQTHPGRPHLCLDGWTFPNVISFLGITVHRLHEGKAETFILDFVKLIKSHTSVYLSQQLTTRLKVYGIKDKILDITAVNASNNSTFVRKT
;
A
#
# COMPACT_ATOMS: atom_id res chain seq x y z
N MET A 1 -10.21 -23.98 -26.97
CA MET A 1 -9.94 -23.08 -28.12
C MET A 1 -10.26 -21.66 -27.70
N LEU A 2 -9.36 -20.70 -27.94
CA LEU A 2 -9.59 -19.27 -27.64
C LEU A 2 -10.52 -18.66 -28.70
N ASN A 3 -11.40 -17.75 -28.31
CA ASN A 3 -12.38 -17.10 -29.20
C ASN A 3 -11.67 -16.15 -30.18
N ALA A 4 -11.71 -16.46 -31.48
CA ALA A 4 -11.04 -15.70 -32.54
C ALA A 4 -11.60 -14.28 -32.76
N LYS A 5 -12.75 -13.94 -32.16
CA LYS A 5 -13.35 -12.60 -32.23
C LYS A 5 -12.83 -11.65 -31.14
N VAL A 6 -12.03 -12.14 -30.20
CA VAL A 6 -11.49 -11.31 -29.12
C VAL A 6 -10.15 -10.73 -29.55
N GLU A 7 -10.11 -9.42 -29.77
CA GLU A 7 -8.85 -8.70 -29.90
C GLU A 7 -8.18 -8.59 -28.54
N VAL A 8 -7.02 -9.22 -28.39
CA VAL A 8 -6.22 -9.16 -27.15
C VAL A 8 -5.17 -8.06 -27.31
N PRO A 9 -5.20 -7.01 -26.47
CA PRO A 9 -4.18 -5.97 -26.49
C PRO A 9 -2.78 -6.56 -26.22
N ARG A 10 -1.75 -5.89 -26.75
CA ARG A 10 -0.37 -6.30 -26.47
C ARG A 10 -0.08 -6.19 -24.97
N PRO A 11 0.76 -7.07 -24.40
CA PRO A 11 1.15 -6.99 -22.98
C PRO A 11 1.72 -5.62 -22.58
N THR A 12 2.40 -4.94 -23.50
CA THR A 12 2.92 -3.57 -23.29
C THR A 12 1.81 -2.53 -23.16
N THR A 13 0.75 -2.65 -23.95
CA THR A 13 -0.45 -1.81 -23.84
C THR A 13 -1.10 -2.01 -22.48
N ILE A 14 -1.35 -3.26 -22.08
CA ILE A 14 -1.94 -3.60 -20.78
C ILE A 14 -1.09 -3.03 -19.64
N SER A 15 0.24 -3.18 -19.69
CA SER A 15 1.13 -2.68 -18.66
C SER A 15 1.12 -1.15 -18.53
N ARG A 16 1.06 -0.43 -19.66
CA ARG A 16 0.95 1.03 -19.65
C ARG A 16 -0.38 1.48 -19.06
N ASP A 17 -1.47 0.88 -19.54
CA ASP A 17 -2.81 1.29 -19.14
C ASP A 17 -3.05 0.99 -17.64
N ILE A 18 -2.53 -0.11 -17.11
CA ILE A 18 -2.56 -0.40 -15.65
C ILE A 18 -1.80 0.66 -14.85
N ARG A 19 -0.64 1.14 -15.32
CA ARG A 19 0.13 2.19 -14.62
C ARG A 19 -0.62 3.52 -14.62
N GLU A 20 -1.30 3.84 -15.72
CA GLU A 20 -2.12 5.03 -15.83
C GLU A 20 -3.32 4.97 -14.88
N ILE A 21 -4.06 3.85 -14.91
CA ILE A 21 -5.17 3.57 -13.99
C ILE A 21 -4.68 3.68 -12.54
N PHE A 22 -3.53 3.10 -12.21
CA PHE A 22 -2.97 3.21 -10.86
C PHE A 22 -2.69 4.66 -10.47
N THR A 23 -2.12 5.46 -11.38
CA THR A 23 -1.81 6.87 -11.11
C THR A 23 -3.07 7.67 -10.82
N ILE A 24 -4.12 7.48 -11.64
CA ILE A 24 -5.42 8.14 -11.47
C ILE A 24 -6.10 7.67 -10.18
N ALA A 25 -6.16 6.36 -9.96
CA ALA A 25 -6.80 5.75 -8.79
C ALA A 25 -6.12 6.17 -7.50
N ARG A 26 -4.79 6.29 -7.49
CA ARG A 26 -4.01 6.73 -6.32
C ARG A 26 -4.43 8.11 -5.84
N GLU A 27 -4.62 9.07 -6.74
CA GLU A 27 -5.07 10.41 -6.40
C GLU A 27 -6.51 10.40 -5.84
N ALA A 28 -7.39 9.63 -6.48
CA ALA A 28 -8.77 9.46 -6.01
C ALA A 28 -8.84 8.81 -4.62
N VAL A 29 -8.05 7.76 -4.38
CA VAL A 29 -7.93 7.09 -3.07
C VAL A 29 -7.37 8.04 -2.02
N GLY A 30 -6.35 8.84 -2.36
CA GLY A 30 -5.81 9.86 -1.47
C GLY A 30 -6.89 10.85 -1.03
N LYS A 31 -7.64 11.41 -1.99
CA LYS A 31 -8.79 12.29 -1.70
C LYS A 31 -9.85 11.60 -0.84
N MET A 32 -10.24 10.38 -1.19
CA MET A 32 -11.22 9.58 -0.46
C MET A 32 -10.82 9.37 1.01
N LEU A 33 -9.55 9.07 1.28
CA LEU A 33 -9.06 8.88 2.64
C LEU A 33 -8.93 10.20 3.40
N GLN A 34 -8.56 11.29 2.71
CA GLN A 34 -8.51 12.63 3.28
C GLN A 34 -9.89 13.20 3.62
N THR A 35 -10.94 12.85 2.89
CA THR A 35 -12.32 13.29 3.16
C THR A 35 -13.06 12.38 4.14
N HIS A 36 -12.55 11.18 4.40
CA HIS A 36 -13.17 10.23 5.33
C HIS A 36 -13.32 10.82 6.74
N PRO A 37 -14.49 10.83 7.39
CA PRO A 37 -14.65 11.46 8.71
C PRO A 37 -13.83 10.78 9.82
N GLY A 38 -13.63 9.47 9.70
CA GLY A 38 -12.83 8.69 10.64
C GLY A 38 -11.33 8.74 10.36
N ARG A 39 -10.56 8.11 11.26
CA ARG A 39 -9.14 7.85 11.07
C ARG A 39 -8.95 6.37 10.69
N PRO A 40 -8.45 6.05 9.49
CA PRO A 40 -8.16 4.67 9.10
C PRO A 40 -7.06 4.04 9.95
N HIS A 41 -7.08 2.71 10.02
CA HIS A 41 -6.00 1.90 10.56
C HIS A 41 -5.15 1.34 9.42
N LEU A 42 -3.85 1.17 9.67
CA LEU A 42 -2.96 0.51 8.73
C LEU A 42 -2.55 -0.86 9.23
N CYS A 43 -2.45 -1.82 8.32
CA CYS A 43 -1.78 -3.08 8.56
C CYS A 43 -0.60 -3.24 7.59
N LEU A 44 0.55 -3.60 8.15
CA LEU A 44 1.81 -3.74 7.45
C LEU A 44 2.27 -5.18 7.49
N ASP A 45 2.54 -5.72 6.31
CA ASP A 45 3.08 -7.06 6.15
C ASP A 45 4.38 -7.01 5.35
N GLY A 46 5.47 -7.48 5.96
CA GLY A 46 6.79 -7.49 5.36
C GLY A 46 7.28 -8.91 5.21
N TRP A 47 7.52 -9.35 3.98
CA TRP A 47 8.03 -10.70 3.70
C TRP A 47 9.21 -10.66 2.73
N THR A 48 10.03 -11.71 2.82
CA THR A 48 11.17 -11.94 1.94
C THR A 48 10.91 -13.20 1.14
N PHE A 49 10.94 -13.09 -0.19
CA PHE A 49 10.86 -14.25 -1.07
C PHE A 49 12.20 -15.00 -1.08
N PRO A 50 12.23 -16.33 -1.33
CA PRO A 50 13.46 -17.12 -1.37
C PRO A 50 14.56 -16.61 -2.30
N ASN A 51 14.21 -15.80 -3.30
CA ASN A 51 15.14 -15.14 -4.23
C ASN A 51 15.74 -13.83 -3.67
N VAL A 52 15.68 -13.61 -2.36
CA VAL A 52 16.20 -12.43 -1.64
C VAL A 52 15.49 -11.12 -2.01
N ILE A 53 14.34 -11.19 -2.69
CA ILE A 53 13.52 -10.01 -2.93
C ILE A 53 12.54 -9.84 -1.78
N SER A 54 12.57 -8.67 -1.17
CA SER A 54 11.69 -8.33 -0.07
C SER A 54 10.63 -7.31 -0.46
N PHE A 55 9.48 -7.42 0.17
CA PHE A 55 8.34 -6.53 -0.05
C PHE A 55 7.72 -6.09 1.27
N LEU A 56 7.08 -4.92 1.21
CA LEU A 56 6.22 -4.37 2.25
C LEU A 56 4.85 -4.11 1.63
N GLY A 57 3.86 -4.91 2.03
CA GLY A 57 2.46 -4.64 1.79
C GLY A 57 1.93 -3.64 2.81
N ILE A 58 1.21 -2.63 2.34
CA ILE A 58 0.52 -1.66 3.18
C ILE A 58 -0.97 -1.77 2.88
N THR A 59 -1.76 -2.09 3.89
CA THR A 59 -3.21 -2.19 3.78
C THR A 59 -3.88 -1.15 4.67
N VAL A 60 -5.01 -0.64 4.20
CA VAL A 60 -5.85 0.31 4.92
C VAL A 60 -7.12 -0.39 5.32
N HIS A 61 -7.51 -0.21 6.59
CA HIS A 61 -8.78 -0.63 7.13
C HIS A 61 -9.56 0.62 7.56
N ARG A 62 -10.80 0.76 7.08
CA ARG A 62 -11.70 1.86 7.45
C ARG A 62 -13.11 1.34 7.69
N LEU A 63 -13.89 2.07 8.48
CA LEU A 63 -15.33 1.83 8.63
C LEU A 63 -16.08 2.84 7.76
N HIS A 64 -16.78 2.37 6.74
CA HIS A 64 -17.59 3.22 5.87
C HIS A 64 -19.04 2.72 5.89
N GLU A 65 -19.98 3.59 6.28
CA GLU A 65 -21.42 3.25 6.33
C GLU A 65 -21.73 1.97 7.12
N GLY A 66 -21.05 1.77 8.25
CA GLY A 66 -21.21 0.58 9.09
C GLY A 66 -20.56 -0.70 8.55
N LYS A 67 -19.84 -0.63 7.43
CA LYS A 67 -19.10 -1.76 6.84
C LYS A 67 -17.59 -1.56 6.99
N ALA A 68 -16.92 -2.62 7.43
CA ALA A 68 -15.46 -2.66 7.44
C ALA A 68 -14.95 -2.86 6.01
N GLU A 69 -14.22 -1.88 5.50
CA GLU A 69 -13.58 -1.93 4.20
C GLU A 69 -12.08 -2.08 4.37
N THR A 70 -11.50 -2.99 3.59
CA THR A 70 -10.07 -3.25 3.59
C THR A 70 -9.57 -3.29 2.16
N PHE A 71 -8.46 -2.59 1.89
CA PHE A 71 -7.81 -2.63 0.58
C PHE A 71 -6.31 -2.37 0.70
N ILE A 72 -5.57 -2.76 -0.34
CA ILE A 72 -4.12 -2.52 -0.44
C ILE A 72 -3.90 -1.06 -0.83
N LEU A 73 -3.16 -0.33 -0.01
CA LEU A 73 -2.78 1.06 -0.27
C LEU A 73 -1.52 1.15 -1.13
N ASP A 74 -0.49 0.37 -0.81
CA ASP A 74 0.74 0.33 -1.59
C ASP A 74 1.46 -1.01 -1.41
N PHE A 75 2.31 -1.33 -2.37
CA PHE A 75 3.12 -2.54 -2.39
C PHE A 75 4.56 -2.17 -2.73
N VAL A 76 5.41 -2.11 -1.71
CA VAL A 76 6.73 -1.50 -1.80
C VAL A 76 7.80 -2.59 -1.90
N LYS A 77 8.59 -2.58 -2.97
CA LYS A 77 9.80 -3.38 -3.07
C LYS A 77 10.88 -2.80 -2.14
N LEU A 78 11.39 -3.63 -1.23
CA LEU A 78 12.45 -3.27 -0.30
C LEU A 78 13.80 -3.68 -0.91
N ILE A 79 14.73 -2.73 -0.98
CA ILE A 79 16.06 -2.93 -1.58
C ILE A 79 17.20 -2.88 -0.55
N LYS A 80 16.87 -2.58 0.71
CA LYS A 80 17.81 -2.52 1.83
C LYS A 80 17.36 -3.46 2.93
N SER A 81 18.26 -3.77 3.87
CA SER A 81 17.94 -4.51 5.09
C SER A 81 16.75 -3.89 5.82
N HIS A 82 15.88 -4.73 6.37
CA HIS A 82 14.60 -4.37 7.00
C HIS A 82 14.77 -3.69 8.36
N THR A 83 15.56 -2.63 8.42
CA THR A 83 15.69 -1.80 9.61
C THR A 83 14.41 -1.03 9.86
N SER A 84 14.07 -0.83 11.13
CA SER A 84 12.90 -0.04 11.54
C SER A 84 12.88 1.36 10.94
N VAL A 85 14.05 1.99 10.81
CA VAL A 85 14.22 3.33 10.20
C VAL A 85 13.93 3.31 8.71
N TYR A 86 14.43 2.31 7.98
CA TYR A 86 14.18 2.23 6.54
C TYR A 86 12.70 1.96 6.25
N LEU A 87 12.09 1.04 7.00
CA LEU A 87 10.66 0.77 6.88
C LEU A 87 9.84 2.02 7.19
N SER A 88 10.14 2.75 8.27
CA SER A 88 9.36 3.95 8.65
C SER A 88 9.50 5.02 7.58
N GLN A 89 10.69 5.21 7.04
CA GLN A 89 10.91 6.14 5.94
C GLN A 89 10.11 5.76 4.69
N GLN A 90 10.05 4.47 4.33
CA GLN A 90 9.21 4.00 3.21
C GLN A 90 7.73 4.29 3.49
N LEU A 91 7.23 3.90 4.65
CA LEU A 91 5.84 4.15 5.03
C LEU A 91 5.51 5.64 5.01
N THR A 92 6.24 6.47 5.76
CA THR A 92 6.00 7.92 5.84
C THR A 92 6.02 8.57 4.46
N THR A 93 6.92 8.14 3.57
CA THR A 93 6.94 8.63 2.18
C THR A 93 5.65 8.30 1.46
N ARG A 94 5.11 7.08 1.60
CA ARG A 94 3.83 6.70 0.97
C ARG A 94 2.66 7.46 1.56
N LEU A 95 2.59 7.58 2.87
CA LEU A 95 1.50 8.30 3.54
C LEU A 95 1.46 9.79 3.18
N LYS A 96 2.63 10.41 2.95
CA LYS A 96 2.72 11.77 2.42
C LYS A 96 2.16 11.89 1.00
N VAL A 97 2.44 10.93 0.12
CA VAL A 97 1.88 10.91 -1.25
C VAL A 97 0.35 10.84 -1.22
N TYR A 98 -0.23 10.09 -0.29
CA TYR A 98 -1.67 10.00 -0.11
C TYR A 98 -2.27 11.17 0.72
N GLY A 99 -1.44 12.02 1.32
CA GLY A 99 -1.88 13.14 2.18
C GLY A 99 -2.55 12.70 3.50
N ILE A 100 -2.24 11.50 4.00
CA ILE A 100 -2.88 10.91 5.19
C ILE A 100 -1.93 10.68 6.36
N LYS A 101 -0.70 11.20 6.29
CA LYS A 101 0.34 10.98 7.30
C LYS A 101 -0.16 11.25 8.73
N ASP A 102 -0.86 12.37 8.92
CA ASP A 102 -1.33 12.79 10.25
C ASP A 102 -2.77 12.31 10.55
N LYS A 103 -3.32 11.44 9.69
CA LYS A 103 -4.71 10.98 9.73
C LYS A 103 -4.81 9.45 9.84
N ILE A 104 -4.01 8.86 10.71
CA ILE A 104 -4.02 7.43 11.00
C ILE A 104 -4.33 7.23 12.47
N LEU A 105 -5.16 6.24 12.77
CA LEU A 105 -5.51 5.90 14.15
C LEU A 105 -4.49 4.95 14.77
N ASP A 106 -4.15 3.89 14.04
CA ASP A 106 -3.22 2.86 14.51
C ASP A 106 -2.49 2.20 13.35
N ILE A 107 -1.35 1.60 13.65
CA ILE A 107 -0.52 0.84 12.72
C ILE A 107 -0.24 -0.52 13.35
N THR A 108 -0.86 -1.56 12.80
CA THR A 108 -0.53 -2.95 13.12
C THR A 108 0.56 -3.43 12.17
N ALA A 109 1.61 -4.05 12.70
CA ALA A 109 2.67 -4.63 11.89
C ALA A 109 3.01 -6.03 12.41
N VAL A 110 3.21 -7.00 11.51
CA VAL A 110 3.56 -8.38 11.87
C VAL A 110 4.85 -8.43 12.70
N ASN A 111 4.96 -9.35 13.66
CA ASN A 111 6.02 -9.36 14.67
C ASN A 111 7.40 -9.82 14.12
N ALA A 112 8.04 -9.00 13.29
CA ALA A 112 9.47 -9.06 13.06
C ALA A 112 10.16 -8.17 14.13
N SER A 113 11.33 -8.58 14.63
CA SER A 113 12.06 -7.97 15.76
C SER A 113 12.28 -6.45 15.67
N ASN A 114 12.08 -5.83 14.50
CA ASN A 114 12.32 -4.42 14.24
C ASN A 114 11.05 -3.54 14.33
N ASN A 115 9.85 -4.10 14.54
CA ASN A 115 8.60 -3.37 14.33
C ASN A 115 8.16 -2.49 15.51
N SER A 116 8.58 -2.80 16.75
CA SER A 116 8.31 -1.97 17.93
C SER A 116 8.98 -0.59 17.86
N THR A 117 10.14 -0.48 17.20
CA THR A 117 10.86 0.79 17.02
C THR A 117 10.34 1.58 15.81
N PHE A 118 9.78 0.87 14.83
CA PHE A 118 9.26 1.42 13.59
C PHE A 118 8.05 2.34 13.86
N VAL A 119 7.05 1.87 14.62
CA VAL A 119 5.84 2.66 14.93
C VAL A 119 6.21 3.95 15.68
N ARG A 120 7.17 3.89 16.60
CA ARG A 120 7.61 5.06 17.38
C ARG A 120 8.34 6.13 16.55
N LYS A 121 8.81 5.80 15.34
CA LYS A 121 9.58 6.67 14.45
C LYS A 121 8.82 7.09 13.18
N THR A 122 7.55 6.72 13.06
CA THR A 122 6.71 7.00 11.89
C THR A 122 6.02 8.37 12.03
#